data_AF-A0A968JMQ2-F1
#
_entry.id   AF-A0A968JMQ2-F1
#
_cell.length_a   1.000
_cell.length_b   1.000
_cell.length_c   1.000
_cell.angle_alpha   90.00
_cell.angle_beta   90.00
_cell.angle_gamma   90.00
#
_symmetry.space_group_name_H-M   'P 1'
#
loop_
_entity.id
_entity.type
_entity.pdbx_description
1 polymer ?
#
loop_
_entity_poly.entity_id
_entity_poly.type
_entity_poly.pdbx_seq_one_letter_code
_entity_poly.pdbx_strand_id
1 'polypeptide(L)'
;MQTCNRKIQRKAGFPDNVHWANFIRNLDELDLERLSPGEREEVFHAFAPDTKMQVYGRGIRRRLAPMLSGNLSRMKMVYNLIFALPGVPVIMYGDEIGMGDNLFYKGRTGVRTPMQWNSSENGGFSQVSSEKIKIKPVNEGVFSYHFINVEEQENNPDSLLNEIKKIHKDKKRTIKDQYSNIFPCNRLEQRGSSWTFV
;
A
#
# COMPACT_ATOMS: atom_id res chain seq x y z
N MET A 1 10.55 26.07 -0.30
CA MET A 1 10.51 25.20 0.90
C MET A 1 9.40 25.53 1.92
N GLN A 2 8.61 26.60 1.78
CA GLN A 2 7.55 26.94 2.76
C GLN A 2 6.18 26.27 2.50
N THR A 3 5.92 25.76 1.29
CA THR A 3 4.60 25.18 0.91
C THR A 3 4.40 23.75 1.43
N CYS A 4 5.48 22.97 1.57
CA CYS A 4 5.38 21.56 1.98
C CYS A 4 5.16 21.39 3.50
N ASN A 5 5.71 22.28 4.33
CA ASN A 5 5.57 22.22 5.79
C ASN A 5 4.13 22.47 6.29
N ARG A 6 3.27 23.10 5.48
CA ARG A 6 1.89 23.41 5.88
C ARG A 6 0.94 22.19 5.83
N LYS A 7 1.30 21.14 5.08
CA LYS A 7 0.41 19.98 4.83
C LYS A 7 0.59 18.79 5.80
N ILE A 8 1.72 18.71 6.52
CA ILE A 8 2.05 17.57 7.42
C ILE A 8 1.85 17.93 8.90
N GLN A 9 1.38 19.13 9.23
CA GLN A 9 1.06 19.49 10.61
C GLN A 9 -0.29 18.89 11.02
N ARG A 10 -0.36 18.30 12.22
CA ARG A 10 -1.63 17.95 12.87
C ARG A 10 -2.47 19.23 12.89
N LYS A 11 -3.54 19.27 12.09
CA LYS A 11 -4.44 20.41 12.06
C LYS A 11 -4.93 20.65 13.49
N ALA A 12 -4.77 21.86 14.00
CA ALA A 12 -5.19 22.21 15.36
C ALA A 12 -6.69 21.88 15.54
N GLY A 13 -7.06 21.29 16.68
CA GLY A 13 -8.45 21.01 17.05
C GLY A 13 -8.93 19.55 16.94
N PHE A 14 -8.08 18.59 16.55
CA PHE A 14 -8.46 17.17 16.62
C PHE A 14 -8.34 16.59 18.04
N PRO A 15 -9.35 15.84 18.53
CA PRO A 15 -9.25 15.10 19.79
C PRO A 15 -8.03 14.18 19.85
N ASP A 16 -7.54 13.89 21.05
CA ASP A 16 -6.33 13.08 21.27
C ASP A 16 -6.50 11.59 20.93
N ASN A 17 -7.73 11.12 20.80
CA ASN A 17 -8.07 9.76 20.39
C ASN A 17 -8.28 9.62 18.87
N VAL A 18 -8.00 10.66 18.08
CA VAL A 18 -8.13 10.65 16.62
C VAL A 18 -6.74 10.56 15.98
N HIS A 19 -6.60 9.61 15.05
CA HIS A 19 -5.36 9.39 14.30
C HIS A 19 -5.63 9.42 12.80
N TRP A 20 -4.65 9.90 12.04
CA TRP A 20 -4.68 9.84 10.58
C TRP A 20 -4.46 8.40 10.09
N ALA A 21 -5.14 8.02 9.02
CA ALA A 21 -4.79 6.86 8.22
C ALA A 21 -3.97 7.33 7.01
N ASN A 22 -2.71 6.90 6.94
CA ASN A 22 -1.79 7.26 5.86
C ASN A 22 -1.78 6.14 4.83
N PHE A 23 -2.09 6.44 3.58
CA PHE A 23 -2.09 5.48 2.48
C PHE A 23 -1.56 6.13 1.20
N ILE A 24 -1.05 5.30 0.28
CA ILE A 24 -0.54 5.75 -1.02
C ILE A 24 -1.56 5.50 -2.13
N ARG A 25 -2.19 4.32 -2.11
CA ARG A 25 -3.25 3.92 -3.03
C ARG A 25 -4.40 3.29 -2.26
N ASN A 26 -5.51 3.12 -2.95
CA ASN A 26 -6.68 2.36 -2.54
C ASN A 26 -7.23 1.57 -3.75
N LEU A 27 -8.39 0.91 -3.61
CA LEU A 27 -9.04 0.18 -4.72
C LEU A 27 -9.71 1.09 -5.75
N ASP A 28 -9.60 2.40 -5.59
CA ASP A 28 -10.12 3.40 -6.49
C ASP A 28 -8.98 4.03 -7.30
N GLU A 29 -9.33 4.93 -8.21
CA GLU A 29 -8.35 5.78 -8.86
C GLU A 29 -7.61 6.65 -7.85
N LEU A 30 -6.39 7.03 -8.20
CA LEU A 30 -5.71 8.11 -7.49
C LEU A 30 -6.42 9.41 -7.87
N ASP A 31 -7.26 9.90 -6.98
CA ASP A 31 -8.07 11.10 -7.19
C ASP A 31 -7.21 12.37 -7.09
N LEU A 32 -7.25 13.19 -8.15
CA LEU A 32 -6.53 14.45 -8.28
C LEU A 32 -7.49 15.66 -8.33
N GLU A 33 -8.74 15.51 -7.88
CA GLU A 33 -9.75 16.58 -7.91
C GLU A 33 -9.34 17.81 -7.12
N ARG A 34 -8.59 17.61 -6.02
CA ARG A 34 -8.11 18.69 -5.15
C ARG A 34 -6.88 19.44 -5.68
N LEU A 35 -6.32 19.01 -6.80
CA LEU A 35 -5.19 19.68 -7.45
C LEU A 35 -5.69 20.72 -8.45
N SER A 36 -4.91 21.80 -8.62
CA SER A 36 -5.12 22.74 -9.72
C SER A 36 -4.91 22.04 -11.08
N PRO A 37 -5.44 22.60 -12.19
CA PRO A 37 -5.27 22.01 -13.51
C PRO A 37 -3.80 21.76 -13.89
N GLY A 38 -2.91 22.71 -13.59
CA GLY A 38 -1.47 22.57 -13.88
C GLY A 38 -0.78 21.50 -13.04
N GLU A 39 -1.05 21.43 -11.73
CA GLU A 39 -0.53 20.36 -10.86
C GLU A 39 -1.03 18.98 -11.31
N ARG A 40 -2.30 18.90 -11.75
CA ARG A 40 -2.89 17.65 -12.26
C ARG A 40 -2.19 17.18 -13.53
N GLU A 41 -1.91 18.09 -14.45
CA GLU A 41 -1.21 17.78 -15.70
C GLU A 41 0.23 17.30 -15.43
N GLU A 42 0.94 17.94 -14.49
CA GLU A 42 2.26 17.49 -14.04
C GLU A 42 2.21 16.06 -13.49
N VAL A 43 1.24 15.75 -12.64
CA VAL A 43 1.04 14.41 -12.07
C VAL A 43 0.69 13.38 -13.15
N PHE A 44 -0.16 13.74 -14.13
CA PHE A 44 -0.44 12.87 -15.25
C PHE A 44 0.79 12.61 -16.11
N HIS A 45 1.57 13.63 -16.44
CA HIS A 45 2.81 13.46 -17.20
C HIS A 45 3.80 12.52 -16.50
N ALA A 46 3.93 12.64 -15.17
CA ALA A 46 4.84 11.82 -14.39
C ALA A 46 4.38 10.36 -14.23
N PHE A 47 3.09 10.12 -13.96
CA PHE A 47 2.60 8.82 -13.49
C PHE A 47 1.59 8.13 -14.40
N ALA A 48 0.96 8.86 -15.32
CA ALA A 48 -0.07 8.36 -16.24
C ALA A 48 -0.04 9.09 -17.61
N PRO A 49 1.10 9.02 -18.34
CA PRO A 49 1.25 9.77 -19.58
C PRO A 49 0.34 9.27 -20.72
N ASP A 50 -0.04 7.99 -20.71
CA ASP A 50 -1.06 7.45 -21.61
C ASP A 50 -2.46 7.77 -21.06
N THR A 51 -3.35 8.30 -21.90
CA THR A 51 -4.75 8.58 -21.54
C THR A 51 -5.50 7.33 -21.08
N LYS A 52 -5.10 6.13 -21.52
CA LYS A 52 -5.63 4.86 -21.01
C LYS A 52 -5.30 4.64 -19.53
N MET A 53 -4.27 5.26 -18.98
CA MET A 53 -3.92 5.17 -17.56
C MET A 53 -4.76 6.10 -16.69
N GLN A 54 -5.53 6.99 -17.31
CA GLN A 54 -6.36 7.99 -16.66
C GLN A 54 -7.83 7.55 -16.64
N VAL A 55 -8.62 8.10 -15.73
CA VAL A 55 -10.05 7.80 -15.60
C VAL A 55 -10.82 9.04 -15.12
N TYR A 56 -12.05 9.19 -15.61
CA TYR A 56 -12.99 10.25 -15.22
C TYR A 56 -12.44 11.69 -15.34
N GLY A 57 -11.43 11.92 -16.18
CA GLY A 57 -10.80 13.22 -16.41
C GLY A 57 -9.98 13.79 -15.23
N ARG A 58 -9.88 13.05 -14.12
CA ARG A 58 -9.25 13.55 -12.88
C ARG A 58 -8.47 12.51 -12.09
N GLY A 59 -8.49 11.23 -12.49
CA GLY A 59 -7.90 10.16 -11.71
C GLY A 59 -6.91 9.32 -12.48
N ILE A 60 -6.00 8.67 -11.76
CA ILE A 60 -5.07 7.67 -12.31
C ILE A 60 -5.50 6.28 -11.86
N ARG A 61 -5.75 5.37 -12.81
CA ARG A 61 -6.20 3.99 -12.53
C ARG A 61 -5.06 2.97 -12.53
N ARG A 62 -3.90 3.37 -11.99
CA ARG A 62 -2.69 2.55 -11.88
C ARG A 62 -2.37 2.16 -10.44
N ARG A 63 -1.63 1.06 -10.28
CA ARG A 63 -0.98 0.68 -9.01
C ARG A 63 0.32 1.46 -8.81
N LEU A 64 0.83 1.45 -7.58
CA LEU A 64 2.07 2.16 -7.24
C LEU A 64 3.29 1.64 -8.03
N ALA A 65 3.47 0.33 -8.09
CA ALA A 65 4.65 -0.27 -8.71
C ALA A 65 4.77 0.10 -10.20
N PRO A 66 3.71 0.01 -11.04
CA PRO A 66 3.74 0.50 -12.41
C PRO A 66 4.00 2.01 -12.54
N MET A 67 3.47 2.85 -11.65
CA MET A 67 3.74 4.30 -11.64
C MET A 67 5.21 4.62 -11.36
N LEU A 68 5.91 3.76 -10.63
CA LEU A 68 7.34 3.89 -10.32
C LEU A 68 8.23 3.02 -11.22
N SER A 69 7.69 2.51 -12.32
CA SER A 69 8.40 1.65 -13.28
C SER A 69 9.01 0.39 -12.65
N GLY A 70 8.42 -0.12 -11.56
CA GLY A 70 8.95 -1.26 -10.81
C GLY A 70 10.27 -0.97 -10.09
N ASN A 71 10.68 0.29 -9.94
CA ASN A 71 11.92 0.63 -9.27
C ASN A 71 11.84 0.32 -7.77
N LEU A 72 12.51 -0.75 -7.35
CA LEU A 72 12.47 -1.25 -5.97
C LEU A 72 12.89 -0.19 -4.94
N SER A 73 13.98 0.54 -5.19
CA SER A 73 14.47 1.58 -4.27
C SER A 73 13.44 2.68 -4.05
N ARG A 74 12.75 3.14 -5.11
CA ARG A 74 11.67 4.13 -4.99
C ARG A 74 10.47 3.58 -4.23
N MET A 75 10.07 2.33 -4.48
CA MET A 75 8.98 1.69 -3.74
C MET A 75 9.31 1.57 -2.24
N LYS A 76 10.51 1.08 -1.90
CA LYS A 76 10.98 1.01 -0.50
C LYS A 76 10.99 2.38 0.16
N MET A 77 11.46 3.43 -0.53
CA MET A 77 11.45 4.81 -0.02
C MET A 77 10.03 5.30 0.29
N VAL A 78 9.07 5.06 -0.60
CA VAL A 78 7.66 5.48 -0.41
C VAL A 78 7.05 4.82 0.83
N TYR A 79 7.27 3.52 1.03
CA TYR A 79 6.77 2.85 2.23
C TYR A 79 7.49 3.30 3.49
N ASN A 80 8.81 3.46 3.45
CA ASN A 80 9.55 4.02 4.59
C ASN A 80 9.00 5.40 5.00
N LEU A 81 8.66 6.27 4.03
CA LEU A 81 8.03 7.56 4.31
C LEU A 81 6.66 7.40 4.98
N ILE A 82 5.80 6.52 4.46
CA ILE A 82 4.45 6.29 5.03
C ILE A 82 4.50 5.76 6.46
N PHE A 83 5.44 4.87 6.75
CA PHE A 83 5.65 4.37 8.11
C PHE A 83 6.27 5.43 9.04
N ALA A 84 7.03 6.38 8.50
CA ALA A 84 7.60 7.49 9.28
C ALA A 84 6.56 8.59 9.62
N LEU A 85 5.52 8.76 8.79
CA LEU A 85 4.48 9.76 9.06
C LEU A 85 3.70 9.46 10.36
N PRO A 86 3.20 10.51 11.05
CA PRO A 86 2.32 10.34 12.20
C PRO A 86 0.97 9.79 11.75
N GLY A 87 0.48 8.74 12.43
CA GLY A 87 -0.76 8.04 12.09
C GLY A 87 -0.55 6.55 11.84
N VAL A 88 -1.61 5.91 11.36
CA VAL A 88 -1.67 4.48 11.05
C VAL A 88 -1.40 4.29 9.56
N PRO A 89 -0.31 3.60 9.17
CA PRO A 89 -0.08 3.26 7.78
C PRO A 89 -1.08 2.19 7.33
N VAL A 90 -1.71 2.41 6.18
CA VAL A 90 -2.63 1.46 5.53
C VAL A 90 -2.03 1.08 4.18
N ILE A 91 -1.82 -0.22 3.99
CA ILE A 91 -1.28 -0.80 2.76
C ILE A 91 -2.40 -1.54 2.04
N MET A 92 -2.45 -1.37 0.73
CA MET A 92 -3.36 -2.11 -0.12
C MET A 92 -2.79 -3.46 -0.48
N TYR A 93 -3.63 -4.50 -0.47
CA TYR A 93 -3.19 -5.86 -0.79
C TYR A 93 -2.41 -5.91 -2.10
N GLY A 94 -1.33 -6.66 -2.12
CA GLY A 94 -0.47 -6.82 -3.28
C GLY A 94 0.52 -5.69 -3.50
N ASP A 95 0.31 -4.50 -2.93
CA ASP A 95 1.30 -3.45 -3.05
C ASP A 95 2.58 -3.79 -2.27
N GLU A 96 2.48 -4.63 -1.24
CA GLU A 96 3.61 -5.13 -0.46
C GLU A 96 4.58 -6.02 -1.26
N ILE A 97 4.09 -6.67 -2.31
CA ILE A 97 4.92 -7.39 -3.28
C ILE A 97 5.13 -6.57 -4.56
N GLY A 98 4.58 -5.36 -4.66
CA GLY A 98 4.70 -4.52 -5.84
C GLY A 98 3.89 -5.03 -7.04
N MET A 99 2.67 -5.51 -6.80
CA MET A 99 1.75 -5.94 -7.86
C MET A 99 1.54 -4.85 -8.92
N GLY A 100 1.38 -5.32 -10.15
CA GLY A 100 1.02 -4.48 -11.30
C GLY A 100 -0.48 -4.23 -11.42
N ASP A 101 -0.83 -3.39 -12.38
CA ASP A 101 -2.20 -3.20 -12.84
C ASP A 101 -2.43 -3.90 -14.18
N ASN A 102 -3.69 -4.18 -14.50
CA ASN A 102 -4.11 -4.67 -15.81
C ASN A 102 -5.08 -3.68 -16.47
N LEU A 103 -4.54 -2.80 -17.32
CA LEU A 103 -5.29 -1.71 -17.96
C LEU A 103 -6.27 -2.17 -19.05
N PHE A 104 -6.27 -3.46 -19.42
CA PHE A 104 -7.28 -4.06 -20.30
C PHE A 104 -8.68 -3.94 -19.67
N TYR A 105 -8.78 -4.16 -18.36
CA TYR A 105 -10.05 -4.00 -17.65
C TYR A 105 -10.43 -2.53 -17.55
N LYS A 106 -11.69 -2.20 -17.87
CA LYS A 106 -12.20 -0.81 -17.80
C LYS A 106 -12.39 -0.33 -16.35
N GLY A 107 -12.43 0.99 -16.17
CA GLY A 107 -12.66 1.63 -14.88
C GLY A 107 -11.57 1.27 -13.86
N ARG A 108 -11.98 0.93 -12.63
CA ARG A 108 -11.08 0.64 -11.51
C ARG A 108 -10.68 -0.84 -11.40
N THR A 109 -11.22 -1.71 -12.23
CA THR A 109 -11.01 -3.15 -12.14
C THR A 109 -9.55 -3.55 -12.37
N GLY A 110 -8.80 -2.76 -13.16
CA GLY A 110 -7.38 -3.03 -13.45
C GLY A 110 -6.46 -3.05 -12.23
N VAL A 111 -6.81 -2.36 -11.14
CA VAL A 111 -6.04 -2.42 -9.87
C VAL A 111 -6.57 -3.47 -8.89
N ARG A 112 -7.70 -4.13 -9.23
CA ARG A 112 -8.40 -5.11 -8.39
C ARG A 112 -8.16 -6.55 -8.84
N THR A 113 -7.03 -6.80 -9.50
CA THR A 113 -6.62 -8.15 -9.91
C THR A 113 -6.39 -9.03 -8.68
N PRO A 114 -6.60 -10.35 -8.78
CA PRO A 114 -6.32 -11.28 -7.69
C PRO A 114 -4.88 -11.20 -7.19
N MET A 115 -4.69 -11.53 -5.91
CA MET A 115 -3.38 -11.61 -5.25
C MET A 115 -2.48 -12.65 -5.93
N GLN A 116 -1.17 -12.37 -5.99
CA GLN A 116 -0.16 -13.22 -6.64
C GLN A 116 0.63 -13.97 -5.56
N TRP A 117 0.18 -15.18 -5.21
CA TRP A 117 0.76 -15.99 -4.13
C TRP A 117 2.03 -16.72 -4.54
N ASN A 118 2.04 -17.34 -5.72
CA ASN A 118 3.19 -18.08 -6.25
C ASN A 118 3.17 -18.10 -7.79
N SER A 119 4.11 -18.84 -8.38
CA SER A 119 4.26 -18.95 -9.85
C SER A 119 3.36 -19.99 -10.52
N SER A 120 2.49 -20.68 -9.76
CA SER A 120 1.56 -21.69 -10.29
C SER A 120 0.39 -21.05 -11.08
N GLU A 121 -0.45 -21.87 -11.71
CA GLU A 121 -1.60 -21.36 -12.47
C GLU A 121 -2.45 -20.40 -11.63
N ASN A 122 -2.92 -19.33 -12.26
CA ASN A 122 -3.65 -18.24 -11.61
C ASN A 122 -2.89 -17.57 -10.45
N GLY A 123 -1.56 -17.63 -10.45
CA GLY A 123 -0.74 -17.06 -9.38
C GLY A 123 -1.01 -17.68 -8.01
N GLY A 124 -1.47 -18.93 -7.97
CA GLY A 124 -1.87 -19.61 -6.73
C GLY A 124 -3.17 -19.09 -6.10
N PHE A 125 -3.89 -18.16 -6.75
CA PHE A 125 -5.15 -17.62 -6.24
C PHE A 125 -6.30 -18.64 -6.29
N SER A 126 -6.33 -19.48 -7.34
CA SER A 126 -7.39 -20.46 -7.52
C SER A 126 -6.94 -21.64 -8.37
N GLN A 127 -7.48 -22.82 -8.07
CA GLN A 127 -7.26 -24.07 -8.83
C GLN A 127 -8.26 -24.27 -9.96
N VAL A 128 -9.24 -23.37 -10.13
CA VAL A 128 -10.19 -23.47 -11.24
C VAL A 128 -9.48 -23.14 -12.56
N SER A 129 -9.96 -23.71 -13.67
CA SER A 129 -9.48 -23.35 -15.00
C SER A 129 -9.49 -21.84 -15.21
N SER A 130 -8.37 -21.31 -15.73
CA SER A 130 -8.14 -19.89 -16.02
C SER A 130 -9.27 -19.21 -16.82
N GLU A 131 -10.03 -19.97 -17.62
CA GLU A 131 -11.16 -19.47 -18.41
C GLU A 131 -12.38 -19.08 -17.56
N LYS A 132 -12.54 -19.71 -16.39
CA LYS A 132 -13.65 -19.46 -15.46
C LYS A 132 -13.43 -18.23 -14.58
N ILE A 133 -12.20 -17.70 -14.55
CA ILE A 133 -11.85 -16.54 -13.74
C ILE A 133 -12.17 -15.25 -14.51
N LYS A 134 -13.12 -14.47 -13.97
CA LYS A 134 -13.56 -13.20 -14.57
C LYS A 134 -12.45 -12.14 -14.61
N ILE A 135 -11.70 -12.01 -13.52
CA ILE A 135 -10.59 -11.07 -13.39
C ILE A 135 -9.33 -11.89 -13.15
N LYS A 136 -8.47 -11.95 -14.16
CA LYS A 136 -7.25 -12.75 -14.10
C LYS A 136 -6.18 -12.00 -13.28
N PRO A 137 -5.33 -12.72 -12.53
CA PRO A 137 -4.10 -12.14 -11.98
C PRO A 137 -3.25 -11.53 -13.12
N VAL A 138 -2.34 -10.62 -12.78
CA VAL A 138 -1.42 -10.08 -13.80
C VAL A 138 -0.52 -11.20 -14.26
N ASN A 139 -0.68 -11.63 -15.51
CA ASN A 139 0.01 -12.79 -16.08
C ASN A 139 1.03 -12.41 -17.16
N GLU A 140 1.10 -11.13 -17.54
CA GLU A 140 1.95 -10.63 -18.61
C GLU A 140 2.86 -9.49 -18.13
N GLY A 141 3.95 -9.28 -18.86
CA GLY A 141 4.92 -8.22 -18.59
C GLY A 141 5.71 -8.41 -17.30
N VAL A 142 6.43 -7.36 -16.90
CA VAL A 142 7.36 -7.38 -15.76
C VAL A 142 6.68 -7.53 -14.39
N PHE A 143 5.36 -7.32 -14.33
CA PHE A 143 4.57 -7.47 -13.11
C PHE A 143 3.80 -8.79 -13.04
N SER A 144 4.06 -9.71 -13.98
CA SER A 144 3.44 -11.03 -14.03
C SER A 144 3.69 -11.81 -12.74
N TYR A 145 2.71 -12.61 -12.32
CA TYR A 145 2.79 -13.48 -11.13
C TYR A 145 3.93 -14.49 -11.19
N HIS A 146 4.45 -14.79 -12.39
CA HIS A 146 5.64 -15.63 -12.56
C HIS A 146 6.91 -14.99 -11.97
N PHE A 147 6.96 -13.66 -11.86
CA PHE A 147 8.11 -12.91 -11.34
C PHE A 147 7.80 -12.18 -10.03
N ILE A 148 6.56 -11.71 -9.88
CA ILE A 148 6.10 -10.96 -8.71
C ILE A 148 5.10 -11.82 -7.95
N ASN A 149 5.53 -12.49 -6.90
CA ASN A 149 4.63 -13.25 -6.04
C ASN A 149 5.15 -13.34 -4.60
N VAL A 150 4.28 -13.77 -3.69
CA VAL A 150 4.61 -13.88 -2.26
C VAL A 150 5.72 -14.90 -2.03
N GLU A 151 5.58 -16.11 -2.56
CA GLU A 151 6.53 -17.23 -2.35
C GLU A 151 7.97 -16.83 -2.69
N GLU A 152 8.19 -16.22 -3.85
CA GLU A 152 9.51 -15.74 -4.27
C GLU A 152 10.03 -14.63 -3.33
N GLN A 153 9.18 -13.67 -2.97
CA GLN A 153 9.59 -12.56 -2.12
C GLN A 153 9.81 -12.94 -0.66
N GLU A 154 9.15 -13.98 -0.15
CA GLU A 154 9.43 -14.50 1.19
C GLU A 154 10.84 -15.08 1.29
N ASN A 155 11.30 -15.75 0.23
CA ASN A 155 12.62 -16.37 0.15
C ASN A 155 13.74 -15.36 -0.18
N ASN A 156 13.41 -14.15 -0.62
CA ASN A 156 14.38 -13.11 -0.95
C ASN A 156 14.46 -12.02 0.16
N PRO A 157 15.53 -11.95 0.96
CA PRO A 157 15.68 -10.97 2.04
C PRO A 157 15.63 -9.50 1.59
N ASP A 158 16.02 -9.22 0.34
CA ASP A 158 16.04 -7.87 -0.24
C ASP A 158 14.73 -7.49 -0.93
N SER A 159 13.71 -8.34 -0.88
CA SER A 159 12.40 -8.10 -1.48
C SER A 159 11.66 -6.90 -0.87
N LEU A 160 10.65 -6.41 -1.59
CA LEU A 160 9.77 -5.37 -1.07
C LEU A 160 8.96 -5.87 0.14
N LEU A 161 8.49 -7.12 0.08
CA LEU A 161 7.74 -7.75 1.17
C LEU A 161 8.56 -7.80 2.46
N ASN A 162 9.82 -8.25 2.38
CA ASN A 162 10.69 -8.32 3.56
C ASN A 162 11.10 -6.95 4.08
N GLU A 163 11.27 -5.95 3.21
CA GLU A 163 11.42 -4.54 3.63
C GLU A 163 10.19 -4.07 4.43
N ILE A 164 8.97 -4.32 3.94
CA ILE A 164 7.74 -3.91 4.62
C ILE A 164 7.56 -4.63 5.96
N LYS A 165 7.85 -5.94 6.02
CA LYS A 165 7.86 -6.71 7.28
C LYS A 165 8.84 -6.09 8.29
N LYS A 166 10.03 -5.68 7.85
CA LYS A 166 11.05 -5.04 8.69
C LYS A 166 10.59 -3.68 9.23
N ILE A 167 10.18 -2.75 8.37
CA ILE A 167 9.73 -1.41 8.82
C ILE A 167 8.48 -1.49 9.69
N HIS A 168 7.58 -2.46 9.46
CA HIS A 168 6.43 -2.71 10.32
C HIS A 168 6.87 -3.12 11.73
N LYS A 169 7.82 -4.06 11.83
CA LYS A 169 8.40 -4.49 13.12
C LYS A 169 9.04 -3.32 13.86
N ASP A 170 9.79 -2.49 13.15
CA ASP A 170 10.44 -1.30 13.72
C ASP A 170 9.42 -0.28 14.23
N LYS A 171 8.40 0.05 13.44
CA LYS A 171 7.30 0.96 13.86
C LYS A 171 6.57 0.44 15.09
N LYS A 172 6.28 -0.87 15.15
CA LYS A 172 5.61 -1.51 16.30
C LYS A 172 6.45 -1.38 17.58
N ARG A 173 7.77 -1.55 17.48
CA ARG A 173 8.70 -1.33 18.59
C ARG A 173 8.69 0.12 19.04
N THR A 174 8.84 1.08 18.13
CA THR A 174 8.81 2.52 18.45
C THR A 174 7.51 2.93 19.14
N ILE A 175 6.36 2.45 18.65
CA ILE A 175 5.06 2.71 19.28
C ILE A 175 5.04 2.12 20.69
N LYS A 176 5.46 0.87 20.88
CA LYS A 176 5.52 0.24 22.20
C LYS A 176 6.35 1.08 23.17
N ASP A 177 7.53 1.55 22.76
CA ASP A 177 8.43 2.36 23.59
C ASP A 177 7.81 3.73 23.93
N GLN A 178 7.08 4.35 22.99
CA GLN A 178 6.33 5.59 23.23
C GLN A 178 5.23 5.41 24.27
N TYR A 179 4.42 4.34 24.17
CA TYR A 179 3.30 4.11 25.08
C TYR A 179 3.73 3.49 26.42
N SER A 180 4.84 2.76 26.51
CA SER A 180 5.39 2.29 27.79
C SER A 180 5.90 3.41 28.68
N ASN A 181 6.34 4.53 28.09
CA ASN A 181 6.72 5.73 28.84
C ASN A 181 5.51 6.54 29.34
N ILE A 182 4.34 6.36 28.72
CA ILE A 182 3.08 7.03 29.10
C ILE A 182 2.30 6.20 30.12
N PHE A 183 2.35 4.87 30.00
CA PHE A 183 1.83 3.91 30.96
C PHE A 183 2.98 3.05 31.48
N PRO A 184 3.72 3.49 32.51
CA PRO A 184 4.69 2.62 33.15
C PRO A 184 3.95 1.36 33.59
N CYS A 185 4.44 0.21 33.11
CA CYS A 185 3.91 -1.11 33.42
C CYS A 185 4.11 -1.42 34.91
N ASN A 186 3.34 -0.76 35.78
CA ASN A 186 3.33 -0.94 37.24
C ASN A 186 1.90 -1.03 37.79
N ARG A 187 0.92 -1.44 36.97
CA ARG A 187 -0.48 -1.58 37.44
C ARG A 187 -1.23 -2.75 36.81
N LEU A 188 -0.57 -3.90 36.61
CA LEU A 188 -1.25 -5.15 36.25
C LEU A 188 -0.82 -6.38 37.08
N GLU A 189 -0.11 -6.21 38.19
CA GLU A 189 0.24 -7.31 39.11
C GLU A 189 -0.57 -7.36 40.43
N GLN A 190 -1.61 -6.53 40.59
CA GLN A 190 -2.37 -6.46 41.85
C GLN A 190 -3.87 -6.76 41.75
N ARG A 191 -4.34 -7.42 40.69
CA ARG A 191 -5.69 -8.02 40.71
C ARG A 191 -5.68 -9.41 40.10
N GLY A 192 -5.45 -10.40 40.96
CA GLY A 192 -5.86 -11.76 40.69
C GLY A 192 -7.37 -11.80 40.48
N SER A 193 -7.79 -12.06 39.25
CA SER A 193 -9.16 -12.48 38.93
C SER A 193 -9.10 -13.23 37.61
N SER A 194 -9.32 -14.54 37.71
CA SER A 194 -9.62 -15.45 36.59
C SER A 194 -10.61 -14.81 35.62
N TRP A 195 -10.27 -14.79 34.33
CA TRP A 195 -11.24 -14.63 33.25
C TRP A 195 -10.98 -15.68 32.18
N THR A 196 -11.78 -16.74 32.25
CA THR A 196 -11.98 -17.75 31.20
C THR A 196 -12.73 -17.08 30.05
N PHE A 197 -12.18 -17.14 28.84
CA PHE A 197 -12.87 -16.70 27.62
C PHE A 197 -13.97 -17.70 27.25
N VAL A 198 -15.17 -17.17 26.96
CA VAL A 198 -16.19 -17.81 26.11
C VAL A 198 -16.13 -17.12 24.76
#